data_AF-A0A8T2FKT7-F1
#
_entry.id   AF-A0A8T2FKT7-F1
#
_cell.length_a   1.000
_cell.length_b   1.000
_cell.length_c   1.000
_cell.angle_alpha   90.00
_cell.angle_beta   90.00
_cell.angle_gamma   90.00
#
_symmetry.space_group_name_H-M   'P 1'
#
loop_
_entity.id
_entity.type
_entity.pdbx_description
1 polymer ?
#
loop_
_entity_poly.entity_id
_entity_poly.type
_entity_poly.pdbx_seq_one_letter_code
_entity_poly.pdbx_strand_id
1 'polypeptide(L)'
;MLGAGFQLTRGRHGDDPFYTSAKTRRANQRIDQLRRAQSDVSNVPSSAPSPHKQQLEPSDLSSSNLDRFLESVTPSVPAQFLSKTSLRERRADDDYNKLVPYFVLGDIWDSFAEWSAYGTGVPLVLNNNKDRVIQYYVPSLSAIQIYAHSHALDSSLKSRRPGDSSDSDFRDSSSDVSSDSDSERVSARVDCISLRDQHQEDSSSDDGEPLGSQGRLMFEYLERDLPYIREPFADKVLDLAAQFPELMTLRSCDLLRSSWFSVAWYPIYRIPTGPTLKDLDACFLTYHSLHTSFGGEGSEQSMSLTQPRESEKMSLPVFGLASYKFRGSLWTPIGGSEHQLVKSLFQAADKWLHSCHVSHPDFLFFCRR
;
A
#
# COMPACT_ATOMS: atom_id res chain seq x y z
N MET A 1 -51.34 65.11 -5.30
CA MET A 1 -52.71 64.57 -5.25
C MET A 1 -52.66 63.22 -4.55
N LEU A 2 -53.43 63.08 -3.45
CA LEU A 2 -54.02 61.86 -2.84
C LEU A 2 -53.06 60.66 -2.62
N GLY A 3 -52.68 60.29 -1.38
CA GLY A 3 -53.51 59.66 -0.33
C GLY A 3 -53.52 58.12 -0.55
N ALA A 4 -53.21 57.21 0.37
CA ALA A 4 -53.48 57.15 1.80
C ALA A 4 -52.56 56.15 2.54
N GLY A 5 -52.46 56.30 3.87
CA GLY A 5 -51.90 55.32 4.81
C GLY A 5 -52.98 54.46 5.51
N PHE A 6 -52.61 53.95 6.71
CA PHE A 6 -53.29 53.06 7.69
C PHE A 6 -52.88 51.58 7.58
N GLN A 7 -52.20 50.89 8.52
CA GLN A 7 -52.18 50.73 10.00
C GLN A 7 -52.79 49.38 10.46
N LEU A 8 -51.92 48.58 11.11
CA LEU A 8 -52.12 47.70 12.28
C LEU A 8 -53.40 46.84 12.45
N THR A 9 -53.22 45.52 12.59
CA THR A 9 -53.74 44.77 13.77
C THR A 9 -52.96 43.51 14.12
N ARG A 10 -52.81 43.38 15.44
CA ARG A 10 -52.34 42.32 16.35
C ARG A 10 -53.17 41.02 16.27
N GLY A 11 -52.52 39.85 16.45
CA GLY A 11 -53.15 38.56 16.79
C GLY A 11 -52.11 37.45 16.91
N ARG A 12 -51.46 37.22 18.07
CA ARG A 12 -51.86 36.32 19.17
C ARG A 12 -52.20 34.88 18.75
N HIS A 13 -51.33 33.96 19.18
CA HIS A 13 -51.57 32.58 19.64
C HIS A 13 -52.59 31.70 18.90
N GLY A 14 -52.07 30.61 18.35
CA GLY A 14 -52.80 29.38 18.07
C GLY A 14 -51.84 28.20 18.12
N ASP A 15 -51.29 27.91 19.31
CA ASP A 15 -50.57 26.65 19.53
C ASP A 15 -51.59 25.52 19.52
N ASP A 16 -51.49 24.67 18.51
CA ASP A 16 -52.37 23.52 18.34
C ASP A 16 -51.88 22.37 19.26
N PRO A 17 -52.59 22.03 20.36
CA PRO A 17 -52.07 21.12 21.40
C PRO A 17 -51.95 19.66 20.94
N PHE A 18 -52.53 19.32 19.79
CA PHE A 18 -52.63 17.94 19.32
C PHE A 18 -51.44 17.50 18.45
N TYR A 19 -50.69 18.43 17.86
CA TYR A 19 -49.58 18.09 16.96
C TYR A 19 -48.26 17.80 17.71
N THR A 20 -48.04 18.45 18.85
CA THR A 20 -46.85 18.27 19.70
C THR A 20 -46.88 16.95 20.48
N SER A 21 -48.07 16.49 20.89
CA SER A 21 -48.23 15.24 21.66
C SER A 21 -47.86 13.98 20.85
N ALA A 22 -48.14 13.98 19.55
CA ALA A 22 -47.82 12.85 18.66
C ALA A 22 -46.30 12.68 18.43
N LYS A 23 -45.53 13.78 18.39
CA LYS A 23 -44.07 13.72 18.27
C LYS A 23 -43.41 13.24 19.56
N THR A 24 -43.89 13.70 20.72
CA THR A 24 -43.38 13.26 22.03
C THR A 24 -43.68 11.78 22.30
N ARG A 25 -44.86 11.28 21.90
CA ARG A 25 -45.20 9.85 22.01
C ARG A 25 -44.31 8.95 21.14
N ARG A 26 -43.96 9.37 19.91
CA ARG A 26 -43.06 8.62 19.02
C ARG A 26 -41.61 8.64 19.50
N ALA A 27 -41.15 9.74 20.10
CA ALA A 27 -39.82 9.82 20.70
C ALA A 27 -39.68 8.90 21.92
N ASN A 28 -40.68 8.90 22.82
CA ASN A 28 -40.65 8.04 24.01
C ASN A 28 -40.78 6.55 23.65
N GLN A 29 -41.58 6.18 22.65
CA GLN A 29 -41.63 4.80 22.15
C GLN A 29 -40.29 4.32 21.57
N ARG A 30 -39.51 5.19 20.90
CA ARG A 30 -38.16 4.85 20.42
C ARG A 30 -37.16 4.66 21.57
N ILE A 31 -37.23 5.50 22.61
CA ILE A 31 -36.36 5.37 23.79
C ILE A 31 -36.69 4.09 24.57
N ASP A 32 -37.97 3.74 24.70
CA ASP A 32 -38.39 2.49 25.34
C ASP A 32 -38.05 1.25 24.50
N GLN A 33 -38.09 1.33 23.17
CA GLN A 33 -37.60 0.25 22.29
C GLN A 33 -36.09 0.07 22.39
N LEU A 34 -35.31 1.16 22.52
CA LEU A 34 -33.86 1.10 22.74
C LEU A 34 -33.50 0.54 24.12
N ARG A 35 -34.25 0.89 25.18
CA ARG A 35 -34.06 0.29 26.52
C ARG A 35 -34.43 -1.20 26.56
N ARG A 36 -35.50 -1.61 25.84
CA ARG A 36 -35.93 -3.01 25.77
C ARG A 36 -34.96 -3.87 24.94
N ALA A 37 -34.40 -3.31 23.86
CA ALA A 37 -33.34 -3.96 23.09
C ALA A 37 -32.01 -4.10 23.87
N GLN A 38 -31.74 -3.22 24.83
CA GLN A 38 -30.56 -3.33 25.71
C GLN A 38 -30.74 -4.36 26.84
N SER A 39 -31.97 -4.63 27.30
CA SER A 39 -32.24 -5.65 28.32
C SER A 39 -32.28 -7.08 27.78
N ASP A 40 -32.59 -7.26 26.49
CA ASP A 40 -32.67 -8.60 25.87
C ASP A 40 -31.30 -9.17 25.46
N VAL A 41 -30.22 -8.37 25.50
CA VAL A 41 -28.85 -8.80 25.16
C VAL A 41 -28.08 -9.32 26.38
N SER A 42 -28.59 -9.15 27.61
CA SER A 42 -27.85 -9.54 28.83
C SER A 42 -27.99 -11.01 29.25
N ASN A 43 -28.77 -11.85 28.55
CA ASN A 43 -29.00 -13.25 28.94
C ASN A 43 -28.95 -14.23 27.76
N VAL A 44 -27.79 -14.36 27.10
CA VAL A 44 -27.47 -15.53 26.26
C VAL A 44 -26.03 -15.96 26.56
N PRO A 45 -25.74 -17.22 26.95
CA PRO A 45 -24.38 -17.69 27.07
C PRO A 45 -23.81 -17.90 25.65
N SER A 46 -22.93 -17.00 25.23
CA SER A 46 -22.27 -17.07 23.92
C SER A 46 -21.05 -17.99 23.99
N SER A 47 -21.12 -19.16 23.35
CA SER A 47 -19.96 -19.95 22.95
C SER A 47 -19.55 -19.54 21.52
N ALA A 48 -18.76 -18.48 21.41
CA ALA A 48 -18.08 -18.09 20.17
C ALA A 48 -16.73 -17.43 20.50
N PRO A 49 -15.68 -17.63 19.69
CA PRO A 49 -14.30 -17.35 20.06
C PRO A 49 -14.01 -15.85 20.13
N SER A 50 -13.29 -15.43 21.18
CA SER A 50 -12.91 -14.05 21.45
C SER A 50 -12.03 -13.48 20.32
N PRO A 51 -12.22 -12.21 19.91
CA PRO A 51 -11.20 -11.51 19.14
C PRO A 51 -9.97 -11.32 20.03
N HIS A 52 -8.79 -11.59 19.48
CA HIS A 52 -7.52 -11.41 20.15
C HIS A 52 -7.36 -9.95 20.58
N LYS A 53 -7.47 -9.68 21.90
CA LYS A 53 -6.86 -8.48 22.47
C LYS A 53 -5.35 -8.65 22.32
N GLN A 54 -4.75 -7.96 21.37
CA GLN A 54 -3.30 -7.75 21.36
C GLN A 54 -2.96 -6.94 22.61
N GLN A 55 -2.59 -7.67 23.66
CA GLN A 55 -2.08 -7.10 24.90
C GLN A 55 -0.63 -6.71 24.60
N LEU A 56 -0.38 -5.42 24.37
CA LEU A 56 0.95 -4.85 24.17
C LEU A 56 1.83 -5.20 25.39
N GLU A 57 2.99 -5.80 25.12
CA GLU A 57 3.97 -6.24 26.12
C GLU A 57 4.67 -5.03 26.78
N PRO A 58 5.25 -5.18 27.98
CA PRO A 58 5.84 -4.08 28.76
C PRO A 58 7.05 -3.38 28.10
N SER A 59 7.57 -3.91 26.99
CA SER A 59 8.70 -3.37 26.23
C SER A 59 8.37 -2.17 25.33
N ASP A 60 7.09 -1.86 25.10
CA ASP A 60 6.63 -0.86 24.10
C ASP A 60 6.71 0.62 24.55
N LEU A 61 7.32 0.88 25.71
CA LEU A 61 7.44 2.23 26.28
C LEU A 61 8.69 3.00 25.79
N SER A 62 9.63 2.34 25.10
CA SER A 62 10.84 2.96 24.55
C SER A 62 10.73 3.36 23.08
N SER A 63 9.70 2.90 22.36
CA SER A 63 9.52 3.22 20.95
C SER A 63 8.84 4.57 20.75
N SER A 64 9.36 5.33 19.79
CA SER A 64 8.79 6.62 19.38
C SER A 64 7.48 6.43 18.64
N ASN A 65 6.69 7.50 18.50
CA ASN A 65 5.51 7.46 17.64
C ASN A 65 5.88 7.27 16.16
N LEU A 66 7.07 7.71 15.77
CA LEU A 66 7.61 7.43 14.43
C LEU A 66 7.92 5.93 14.26
N ASP A 67 8.54 5.28 15.23
CA ASP A 67 8.86 3.85 15.13
C ASP A 67 7.58 3.02 15.04
N ARG A 68 6.58 3.33 15.89
CA ARG A 68 5.26 2.71 15.82
C ARG A 68 4.59 2.93 14.46
N PHE A 69 4.75 4.10 13.86
CA PHE A 69 4.27 4.36 12.51
C PHE A 69 4.99 3.46 11.48
N LEU A 70 6.32 3.45 11.47
CA LEU A 70 7.12 2.66 10.54
C LEU A 70 6.82 1.16 10.65
N GLU A 71 6.66 0.65 11.88
CA GLU A 71 6.25 -0.73 12.15
C GLU A 71 4.83 -1.02 11.61
N SER A 72 3.88 -0.12 11.83
CA SER A 72 2.47 -0.29 11.41
C SER A 72 2.26 -0.19 9.90
N VAL A 73 3.17 0.45 9.17
CA VAL A 73 3.11 0.63 7.71
C VAL A 73 4.08 -0.25 6.94
N THR A 74 4.79 -1.15 7.62
CA THR A 74 5.71 -2.11 6.97
C THR A 74 4.93 -3.37 6.56
N PRO A 75 4.70 -3.60 5.25
CA PRO A 75 3.98 -4.79 4.82
C PRO A 75 4.81 -6.05 5.07
N SER A 76 4.09 -7.14 5.34
CA SER A 76 4.68 -8.45 5.62
C SER A 76 4.04 -9.50 4.72
N VAL A 77 4.85 -10.13 3.88
CA VAL A 77 4.42 -11.03 2.81
C VAL A 77 4.98 -12.44 3.00
N PRO A 78 4.34 -13.50 2.50
CA PRO A 78 4.86 -14.85 2.57
C PRO A 78 6.23 -14.97 1.87
N ALA A 79 7.19 -15.60 2.54
CA ALA A 79 8.48 -15.93 1.95
C ALA A 79 8.36 -17.24 1.14
N GLN A 80 8.76 -17.20 -0.13
CA GLN A 80 8.86 -18.35 -1.02
C GLN A 80 10.34 -18.70 -1.23
N PHE A 81 10.62 -19.97 -1.53
CA PHE A 81 11.99 -20.46 -1.70
C PHE A 81 12.14 -21.17 -3.05
N LEU A 82 13.25 -20.92 -3.74
CA LEU A 82 13.54 -21.61 -5.00
C LEU A 82 13.90 -23.08 -4.71
N SER A 83 13.20 -24.01 -5.37
CA SER A 83 13.47 -25.44 -5.22
C SER A 83 14.76 -25.86 -5.94
N LYS A 84 15.49 -26.80 -5.33
CA LYS A 84 16.82 -27.28 -5.75
C LYS A 84 16.87 -27.85 -7.18
N THR A 85 15.75 -28.22 -7.78
CA THR A 85 15.68 -28.82 -9.13
C THR A 85 15.80 -27.83 -10.27
N SER A 86 15.53 -26.54 -10.06
CA SER A 86 15.66 -25.49 -11.09
C SER A 86 17.09 -24.92 -11.24
N LEU A 87 17.99 -25.26 -10.33
CA LEU A 87 19.37 -24.76 -10.28
C LEU A 87 20.41 -25.74 -10.88
N ARG A 88 19.98 -26.81 -11.54
CA ARG A 88 20.89 -27.84 -12.06
C ARG A 88 21.65 -27.46 -13.34
N GLU A 89 21.60 -26.20 -13.76
CA GLU A 89 22.32 -25.68 -14.93
C GLU A 89 23.34 -24.57 -14.60
N ARG A 90 23.75 -24.45 -13.33
CA ARG A 90 24.95 -23.66 -12.98
C ARG A 90 25.90 -24.51 -12.15
N ARG A 91 27.17 -24.44 -12.54
CA ARG A 91 28.25 -25.38 -12.26
C ARG A 91 28.50 -25.63 -10.77
N ALA A 92 29.05 -26.81 -10.49
CA ALA A 92 29.52 -27.25 -9.18
C ALA A 92 30.49 -26.24 -8.56
N ASP A 93 30.10 -25.68 -7.42
CA ASP A 93 31.01 -25.16 -6.40
C ASP A 93 30.34 -25.28 -5.03
N ASP A 94 31.07 -25.83 -4.07
CA ASP A 94 30.57 -26.57 -2.89
C ASP A 94 30.16 -25.69 -1.68
N ASP A 95 29.65 -24.47 -1.89
CA ASP A 95 29.21 -23.56 -0.80
C ASP A 95 27.79 -22.96 -0.98
N TYR A 96 27.01 -23.44 -1.96
CA TYR A 96 25.75 -22.82 -2.40
C TYR A 96 24.45 -23.41 -1.81
N ASN A 97 24.41 -23.74 -0.51
CA ASN A 97 23.23 -24.35 0.12
C ASN A 97 22.25 -23.36 0.78
N LYS A 98 22.30 -22.06 0.45
CA LYS A 98 21.32 -21.07 0.95
C LYS A 98 20.16 -20.95 -0.02
N LEU A 99 19.00 -21.48 0.36
CA LEU A 99 17.73 -21.17 -0.33
C LEU A 99 17.54 -19.65 -0.27
N VAL A 100 17.47 -19.00 -1.43
CA VAL A 100 17.22 -17.56 -1.50
C VAL A 100 15.73 -17.36 -1.33
N PRO A 101 15.32 -16.69 -0.25
CA PRO A 101 13.91 -16.43 -0.07
C PRO A 101 13.54 -15.27 -1.00
N TYR A 102 12.35 -15.32 -1.59
CA TYR A 102 11.79 -14.27 -2.45
C TYR A 102 10.30 -14.10 -2.16
N PHE A 103 9.72 -12.98 -2.59
CA PHE A 103 8.27 -12.78 -2.59
C PHE A 103 7.77 -12.49 -4.00
N VAL A 104 6.49 -12.71 -4.24
CA VAL A 104 5.81 -12.29 -5.47
C VAL A 104 5.20 -10.91 -5.23
N LEU A 105 5.24 -10.03 -6.23
CA LEU A 105 4.71 -8.68 -6.11
C LEU A 105 3.21 -8.65 -5.76
N GLY A 106 2.42 -9.59 -6.32
CA GLY A 106 1.01 -9.78 -5.98
C GLY A 106 0.76 -9.89 -4.46
N ASP A 107 1.61 -10.62 -3.75
CA ASP A 107 1.48 -10.81 -2.29
C ASP A 107 1.64 -9.48 -1.53
N ILE A 108 2.45 -8.54 -2.06
CA ILE A 108 2.55 -7.19 -1.50
C ILE A 108 1.22 -6.48 -1.66
N TRP A 109 0.66 -6.47 -2.87
CA TRP A 109 -0.55 -5.73 -3.18
C TRP A 109 -1.74 -6.24 -2.39
N ASP A 110 -1.84 -7.56 -2.22
CA ASP A 110 -2.83 -8.20 -1.35
C ASP A 110 -2.70 -7.74 0.12
N SER A 111 -1.48 -7.52 0.61
CA SER A 111 -1.27 -6.99 1.97
C SER A 111 -1.81 -5.57 2.16
N PHE A 112 -1.94 -4.79 1.08
CA PHE A 112 -2.55 -3.46 1.09
C PHE A 112 -4.07 -3.49 0.90
N ALA A 113 -4.70 -4.62 0.56
CA ALA A 113 -6.14 -4.68 0.31
C ALA A 113 -6.96 -4.28 1.55
N GLU A 114 -6.64 -4.85 2.72
CA GLU A 114 -7.30 -4.49 3.98
C GLU A 114 -7.02 -3.04 4.38
N TRP A 115 -5.77 -2.60 4.25
CA TRP A 115 -5.38 -1.22 4.57
C TRP A 115 -6.05 -0.19 3.65
N SER A 116 -6.31 -0.55 2.39
CA SER A 116 -7.03 0.31 1.45
C SER A 116 -8.51 0.44 1.80
N ALA A 117 -9.12 -0.62 2.36
CA ALA A 117 -10.53 -0.63 2.74
C ALA A 117 -10.80 0.08 4.07
N TYR A 118 -9.95 -0.16 5.09
CA TYR A 118 -10.21 0.28 6.47
C TYR A 118 -9.18 1.29 7.01
N GLY A 119 -8.07 1.50 6.32
CA GLY A 119 -6.90 2.18 6.84
C GLY A 119 -6.06 1.31 7.77
N THR A 120 -4.79 1.68 7.95
CA THR A 120 -3.89 1.08 8.95
C THR A 120 -3.94 1.86 10.25
N GLY A 121 -4.13 1.16 11.37
CA GLY A 121 -4.19 1.74 12.69
C GLY A 121 -2.81 1.86 13.31
N VAL A 122 -2.37 3.09 13.59
CA VAL A 122 -1.08 3.38 14.21
C VAL A 122 -1.29 3.71 15.69
N PRO A 123 -0.78 2.89 16.64
CA PRO A 123 -0.87 3.19 18.05
C PRO A 123 0.06 4.35 18.39
N LEU A 124 -0.50 5.47 18.83
CA LEU A 124 0.23 6.66 19.24
C LEU A 124 0.10 6.90 20.74
N VAL A 125 1.15 7.47 21.30
CA VAL A 125 1.23 7.87 22.70
C VAL A 125 1.43 9.39 22.75
N LEU A 126 0.46 10.09 23.35
CA LEU A 126 0.38 11.55 23.38
C LEU A 126 0.51 12.09 24.82
N ASN A 127 0.69 13.41 24.94
CA ASN A 127 0.68 14.14 26.20
C ASN A 127 1.66 13.60 27.26
N ASN A 128 2.93 13.38 26.88
CA ASN A 128 3.97 12.79 27.74
C ASN A 128 3.53 11.45 28.35
N ASN A 129 3.08 10.53 27.49
CA ASN A 129 2.70 9.17 27.85
C ASN A 129 1.41 9.01 28.67
N LYS A 130 0.50 9.98 28.58
CA LYS A 130 -0.77 9.94 29.32
C LYS A 130 -1.94 9.43 28.48
N ASP A 131 -1.95 9.76 27.19
CA ASP A 131 -3.07 9.42 26.31
C ASP A 131 -2.61 8.43 25.23
N ARG A 132 -3.26 7.26 25.18
CA ARG A 132 -3.05 6.27 24.13
C ARG A 132 -4.19 6.37 23.13
N VAL A 133 -3.85 6.56 21.85
CA VAL A 133 -4.83 6.64 20.76
C VAL A 133 -4.36 5.78 19.60
N ILE A 134 -5.28 5.30 18.77
CA ILE A 134 -4.99 4.67 17.49
C ILE A 134 -5.35 5.68 16.41
N GLN A 135 -4.37 6.13 15.63
CA GLN A 135 -4.56 7.01 14.48
C GLN A 135 -4.61 6.16 13.21
N TYR A 136 -5.71 6.24 12.47
CA TYR A 136 -5.87 5.50 11.22
C TYR A 136 -5.32 6.32 10.05
N TYR A 137 -4.62 5.64 9.15
CA TYR A 137 -4.03 6.17 7.92
C TYR A 137 -4.54 5.39 6.70
N VAL A 138 -4.93 6.09 5.64
CA VAL A 138 -5.25 5.45 4.35
C VAL A 138 -4.00 5.47 3.45
N PRO A 139 -3.62 4.34 2.83
CA PRO A 139 -2.57 4.30 1.82
C PRO A 139 -3.11 4.74 0.45
N SER A 140 -2.28 5.47 -0.30
CA SER A 140 -2.45 5.75 -1.73
C SER A 140 -1.14 5.49 -2.45
N LEU A 141 -1.18 4.84 -3.62
CA LEU A 141 0.02 4.57 -4.41
C LEU A 141 0.56 5.88 -4.96
N SER A 142 1.79 6.22 -4.59
CA SER A 142 2.42 7.49 -4.97
C SER A 142 3.33 7.35 -6.18
N ALA A 143 4.12 6.28 -6.21
CA ALA A 143 5.00 5.98 -7.32
C ALA A 143 5.41 4.52 -7.31
N ILE A 144 5.76 3.97 -8.47
CA ILE A 144 6.40 2.68 -8.60
C ILE A 144 7.28 2.68 -9.85
N GLN A 145 8.47 2.11 -9.72
CA GLN A 145 9.33 1.79 -10.85
C GLN A 145 9.84 0.37 -10.72
N ILE A 146 9.67 -0.40 -11.79
CA ILE A 146 10.11 -1.79 -11.88
C ILE A 146 11.23 -1.85 -12.90
N TYR A 147 12.39 -2.31 -12.44
CA TYR A 147 13.54 -2.56 -13.29
C TYR A 147 13.85 -4.05 -13.26
N ALA A 148 13.98 -4.68 -14.42
CA ALA A 148 14.44 -6.06 -14.50
C ALA A 148 15.26 -6.29 -15.77
N HIS A 149 15.89 -7.46 -15.85
CA HIS A 149 16.52 -7.91 -17.09
C HIS A 149 15.47 -8.47 -18.03
N SER A 150 15.65 -8.34 -19.35
CA SER A 150 14.66 -8.75 -20.35
C SER A 150 14.17 -10.21 -20.20
N HIS A 151 15.03 -11.12 -19.74
CA HIS A 151 14.67 -12.52 -19.53
C HIS A 151 13.71 -12.78 -18.34
N ALA A 152 13.53 -11.82 -17.44
CA ALA A 152 12.60 -11.92 -16.31
C ALA A 152 11.13 -11.88 -16.75
N LEU A 153 10.82 -11.22 -17.87
CA LEU A 153 9.49 -11.25 -18.47
C LEU A 153 9.19 -12.64 -19.05
N ASP A 154 10.16 -13.23 -19.74
CA ASP A 154 10.01 -14.55 -20.35
C ASP A 154 9.79 -15.65 -19.29
N SER A 155 10.45 -15.56 -18.13
CA SER A 155 10.23 -16.49 -17.02
C SER A 155 8.85 -16.33 -16.39
N SER A 156 8.37 -15.09 -16.23
CA SER A 156 7.02 -14.81 -15.71
C SER A 156 5.92 -15.34 -16.64
N LEU A 157 6.11 -15.21 -17.96
CA LEU A 157 5.19 -15.74 -18.98
C LEU A 157 5.23 -17.27 -19.04
N LYS A 158 6.41 -17.90 -18.91
CA LYS A 158 6.57 -19.37 -18.93
C LYS A 158 6.01 -20.05 -17.69
N SER A 159 6.02 -19.40 -16.53
CA SER A 159 5.43 -19.94 -15.29
C SER A 159 3.92 -20.21 -15.39
N ARG A 160 3.23 -19.65 -16.40
CA ARG A 160 1.78 -19.83 -16.62
C ARG A 160 1.40 -21.09 -17.40
N ARG A 161 2.34 -21.95 -17.80
CA ARG A 161 2.01 -23.24 -18.46
C ARG A 161 2.19 -24.44 -17.50
N PRO A 162 1.24 -24.72 -16.60
CA PRO A 162 1.08 -26.06 -16.07
C PRO A 162 0.37 -26.92 -17.12
N GLY A 163 1.14 -27.75 -17.84
CA GLY A 163 0.57 -28.79 -18.70
C GLY A 163 1.18 -28.87 -20.10
N ASP A 164 2.47 -29.20 -20.19
CA ASP A 164 3.01 -29.87 -21.39
C ASP A 164 3.65 -31.18 -20.94
N SER A 165 2.78 -32.12 -20.58
CA SER A 165 3.11 -33.54 -20.59
C SER A 165 1.92 -34.30 -21.14
N SER A 166 1.73 -34.27 -22.46
CA SER A 166 1.29 -35.49 -23.16
C SER A 166 1.50 -35.33 -24.65
N ASP A 167 2.46 -36.11 -25.12
CA ASP A 167 2.57 -36.64 -26.46
C ASP A 167 1.19 -37.12 -26.95
N SER A 168 0.69 -36.57 -28.06
CA SER A 168 -0.31 -37.22 -28.91
C SER A 168 -0.36 -36.53 -30.27
N ASP A 169 0.45 -37.04 -31.20
CA ASP A 169 0.26 -36.87 -32.63
C ASP A 169 -1.06 -37.51 -33.06
N PHE A 170 -2.15 -36.74 -33.24
CA PHE A 170 -3.20 -37.16 -34.17
C PHE A 170 -3.81 -35.97 -34.92
N ARG A 171 -3.87 -36.20 -36.23
CA ARG A 171 -4.29 -35.32 -37.32
C ARG A 171 -5.79 -34.99 -37.30
N ASP A 172 -6.03 -33.79 -37.83
CA ASP A 172 -7.16 -33.38 -38.68
C ASP A 172 -8.52 -33.17 -38.00
N SER A 173 -8.96 -31.90 -37.95
CA SER A 173 -10.33 -31.51 -38.28
C SER A 173 -10.41 -30.01 -38.45
N SER A 174 -10.75 -29.62 -39.68
CA SER A 174 -11.09 -28.28 -40.11
C SER A 174 -12.59 -28.05 -39.91
N SER A 175 -12.98 -26.87 -39.40
CA SER A 175 -14.30 -26.31 -39.66
C SER A 175 -14.35 -24.79 -39.50
N ASP A 176 -14.82 -24.22 -40.60
CA ASP A 176 -15.30 -22.90 -40.96
C ASP A 176 -16.08 -22.01 -39.95
N VAL A 177 -15.86 -20.70 -40.14
CA VAL A 177 -16.85 -19.61 -40.31
C VAL A 177 -17.47 -18.87 -39.09
N SER A 178 -17.08 -17.58 -39.05
CA SER A 178 -17.77 -16.32 -38.73
C SER A 178 -18.52 -16.11 -37.40
N SER A 179 -18.24 -14.96 -36.77
CA SER A 179 -19.24 -13.88 -36.68
C SER A 179 -18.56 -12.55 -36.28
N ASP A 180 -18.81 -11.52 -37.09
CA ASP A 180 -18.60 -10.11 -36.74
C ASP A 180 -19.44 -9.73 -35.52
N SER A 181 -18.89 -8.87 -34.67
CA SER A 181 -19.67 -8.01 -33.77
C SER A 181 -18.85 -6.78 -33.38
N ASP A 182 -19.18 -5.68 -34.05
CA ASP A 182 -18.79 -4.32 -33.71
C ASP A 182 -19.22 -3.96 -32.28
N SER A 183 -18.30 -3.40 -31.51
CA SER A 183 -18.64 -2.63 -30.33
C SER A 183 -17.72 -1.42 -30.25
N GLU A 184 -18.22 -0.30 -30.78
CA GLU A 184 -17.70 1.03 -30.52
C GLU A 184 -17.70 1.29 -29.00
N ARG A 185 -16.51 1.38 -28.42
CA ARG A 185 -16.32 2.10 -27.15
C ARG A 185 -15.25 3.16 -27.33
N VAL A 186 -15.74 4.39 -27.37
CA VAL A 186 -15.01 5.64 -27.30
C VAL A 186 -14.11 5.61 -26.06
N SER A 187 -12.81 5.37 -26.26
CA SER A 187 -11.80 5.54 -25.22
C SER A 187 -11.17 6.91 -25.39
N ALA A 188 -11.45 7.78 -24.42
CA ALA A 188 -10.88 9.10 -24.32
C ALA A 188 -9.36 9.00 -24.22
N ARG A 189 -8.69 9.66 -25.16
CA ARG A 189 -7.25 9.85 -25.20
C ARG A 189 -6.80 10.61 -23.96
N VAL A 190 -5.85 10.04 -23.22
CA VAL A 190 -4.86 10.81 -22.47
C VAL A 190 -3.48 10.27 -22.85
N ASP A 191 -2.79 11.07 -23.64
CA ASP A 191 -1.39 10.91 -24.00
C ASP A 191 -0.53 10.97 -22.74
N CYS A 192 0.31 9.96 -22.50
CA CYS A 192 1.63 10.10 -21.87
C CYS A 192 2.41 8.79 -22.00
N ILE A 193 2.70 8.39 -23.23
CA ILE A 193 3.76 7.41 -23.52
C ILE A 193 4.89 8.18 -24.19
N SER A 194 5.82 8.71 -23.39
CA SER A 194 7.09 9.20 -23.92
C SER A 194 8.00 8.01 -24.18
N LEU A 195 7.69 7.24 -25.23
CA LEU A 195 8.66 6.36 -25.86
C LEU A 195 9.63 7.26 -26.62
N ARG A 196 10.74 7.62 -25.96
CA ARG A 196 11.86 8.31 -26.61
C ARG A 196 12.56 7.29 -27.50
N ASP A 197 12.03 7.13 -28.70
CA ASP A 197 12.64 6.35 -29.76
C ASP A 197 13.86 7.12 -30.28
N GLN A 198 15.05 6.58 -30.07
CA GLN A 198 16.29 7.07 -30.66
C GLN A 198 16.86 5.94 -31.51
N HIS A 199 16.53 5.98 -32.79
CA HIS A 199 17.20 5.25 -33.87
C HIS A 199 18.14 6.24 -34.56
N GLN A 200 19.46 5.98 -34.53
CA GLN A 200 20.35 5.65 -35.68
C GLN A 200 21.34 6.83 -35.95
N GLU A 201 22.64 6.72 -36.27
CA GLU A 201 23.46 5.66 -36.87
C GLU A 201 24.95 5.73 -36.44
N ASP A 202 25.64 4.60 -36.63
CA ASP A 202 27.03 4.40 -37.09
C ASP A 202 28.27 4.81 -36.26
N SER A 203 28.95 3.80 -35.71
CA SER A 203 30.39 3.59 -35.92
C SER A 203 30.79 2.14 -35.63
N SER A 204 31.29 1.48 -36.67
CA SER A 204 31.88 0.14 -36.64
C SER A 204 33.23 0.12 -35.92
N SER A 205 33.41 -0.77 -34.94
CA SER A 205 34.71 -1.36 -34.65
C SER A 205 34.59 -2.68 -33.89
N ASP A 206 35.50 -3.56 -34.25
CA ASP A 206 35.62 -4.99 -34.06
C ASP A 206 35.96 -5.46 -32.63
N ASP A 207 35.59 -6.71 -32.36
CA ASP A 207 35.99 -7.67 -31.32
C ASP A 207 35.65 -7.44 -29.81
N GLY A 208 34.83 -8.36 -29.27
CA GLY A 208 34.86 -8.79 -27.87
C GLY A 208 33.59 -8.55 -27.03
N GLU A 209 32.69 -9.55 -27.01
CA GLU A 209 31.58 -9.79 -26.06
C GLU A 209 30.54 -8.67 -25.84
N PRO A 210 29.24 -8.88 -26.11
CA PRO A 210 28.24 -7.96 -25.58
C PRO A 210 28.27 -8.08 -24.05
N LEU A 211 28.53 -6.96 -23.35
CA LEU A 211 28.19 -6.82 -21.93
C LEU A 211 26.66 -6.95 -21.80
N GLY A 212 26.17 -8.18 -21.89
CA GLY A 212 24.76 -8.51 -21.92
C GLY A 212 24.21 -8.52 -20.52
N SER A 213 23.74 -7.36 -20.05
CA SER A 213 22.55 -7.22 -19.19
C SER A 213 22.44 -5.82 -18.58
N GLN A 214 22.28 -4.77 -19.39
CA GLN A 214 21.80 -3.49 -18.86
C GLN A 214 20.33 -3.66 -18.49
N GLY A 215 20.03 -3.91 -17.21
CA GLY A 215 18.65 -4.00 -16.76
C GLY A 215 17.87 -2.73 -17.11
N ARG A 216 16.62 -2.89 -17.56
CA ARG A 216 15.80 -1.82 -18.17
C ARG A 216 14.62 -1.48 -17.27
N LEU A 217 14.18 -0.21 -17.30
CA LEU A 217 12.89 0.20 -16.75
C LEU A 217 11.76 -0.50 -17.54
N MET A 218 11.01 -1.35 -16.85
CA MET A 218 9.91 -2.12 -17.43
C MET A 218 8.56 -1.46 -17.21
N PHE A 219 8.37 -0.87 -16.04
CA PHE A 219 7.12 -0.25 -15.66
C PHE A 219 7.38 0.97 -14.79
N GLU A 220 6.64 2.04 -15.03
CA GLU A 220 6.67 3.27 -14.25
C GLU A 220 5.25 3.79 -14.05
N TYR A 221 4.97 4.20 -12.82
CA TYR A 221 3.83 5.02 -12.48
C TYR A 221 4.28 6.11 -11.51
N LEU A 222 3.89 7.35 -11.79
CA LEU A 222 4.13 8.51 -10.95
C LEU A 222 2.81 9.25 -10.77
N GLU A 223 2.31 9.28 -9.55
CA GLU A 223 1.06 9.94 -9.22
C GLU A 223 1.19 11.46 -9.37
N ARG A 224 0.16 12.08 -9.95
CA ARG A 224 0.07 13.52 -10.19
C ARG A 224 -1.18 14.14 -9.59
N ASP A 225 -2.17 13.32 -9.30
CA ASP A 225 -3.45 13.77 -8.78
C ASP A 225 -3.33 14.23 -7.32
N LEU A 226 -4.22 15.12 -6.90
CA LEU A 226 -4.25 15.61 -5.53
C LEU A 226 -4.75 14.51 -4.58
N PRO A 227 -4.31 14.50 -3.31
CA PRO A 227 -4.59 13.38 -2.39
C PRO A 227 -6.06 12.98 -2.25
N TYR A 228 -6.97 13.96 -2.32
CA TYR A 228 -8.40 13.77 -2.06
C TYR A 228 -9.20 13.24 -3.26
N ILE A 229 -8.61 13.21 -4.46
CA ILE A 229 -9.26 12.65 -5.67
C ILE A 229 -8.72 11.28 -6.03
N ARG A 230 -7.68 10.81 -5.34
CA ARG A 230 -7.07 9.51 -5.63
C ARG A 230 -7.98 8.38 -5.19
N GLU A 231 -7.95 7.32 -5.98
CA GLU A 231 -8.52 6.05 -5.57
C GLU A 231 -7.66 5.37 -4.49
N PRO A 232 -8.25 4.45 -3.71
CA PRO A 232 -7.52 3.62 -2.75
C PRO A 232 -6.33 2.88 -3.40
N PHE A 233 -5.29 2.59 -2.62
CA PHE A 233 -4.08 1.93 -3.12
C PHE A 233 -4.37 0.64 -3.89
N ALA A 234 -5.21 -0.25 -3.33
CA ALA A 234 -5.53 -1.54 -3.95
C ALA A 234 -6.22 -1.36 -5.32
N ASP A 235 -7.19 -0.45 -5.41
CA ASP A 235 -7.90 -0.16 -6.67
C ASP A 235 -6.92 0.35 -7.72
N LYS A 236 -6.01 1.27 -7.32
CA LYS A 236 -4.99 1.78 -8.24
C LYS A 236 -4.10 0.67 -8.79
N VAL A 237 -3.64 -0.22 -7.93
CA VAL A 237 -2.76 -1.32 -8.34
C VAL A 237 -3.49 -2.30 -9.26
N LEU A 238 -4.78 -2.56 -9.04
CA LEU A 238 -5.59 -3.38 -9.94
C LEU A 238 -5.71 -2.75 -11.33
N ASP A 239 -5.96 -1.45 -11.41
CA ASP A 239 -6.03 -0.72 -12.69
C ASP A 239 -4.70 -0.71 -13.44
N LEU A 240 -3.59 -0.57 -12.72
CA LEU A 240 -2.25 -0.69 -13.30
C LEU A 240 -1.94 -2.12 -13.74
N ALA A 241 -2.36 -3.13 -12.97
CA ALA A 241 -2.18 -4.54 -13.32
C ALA A 241 -3.02 -4.99 -14.52
N ALA A 242 -4.15 -4.32 -14.79
CA ALA A 242 -4.91 -4.55 -16.02
C ALA A 242 -4.11 -4.14 -17.28
N GLN A 243 -3.23 -3.14 -17.16
CA GLN A 243 -2.36 -2.66 -18.24
C GLN A 243 -1.01 -3.38 -18.27
N PHE A 244 -0.50 -3.78 -17.10
CA PHE A 244 0.76 -4.49 -16.91
C PHE A 244 0.58 -5.68 -15.96
N PRO A 245 0.07 -6.83 -16.44
CA PRO A 245 -0.28 -7.98 -15.60
C PRO A 245 0.89 -8.57 -14.81
N GLU A 246 2.12 -8.36 -15.27
CA GLU A 246 3.35 -8.78 -14.62
C GLU A 246 3.55 -8.10 -13.26
N LEU A 247 2.85 -6.98 -13.00
CA LEU A 247 2.78 -6.36 -11.68
C LEU A 247 2.31 -7.34 -10.59
N MET A 248 1.51 -8.34 -10.95
CA MET A 248 1.02 -9.36 -10.02
C MET A 248 1.91 -10.60 -9.91
N THR A 249 2.77 -10.85 -10.91
CA THR A 249 3.48 -12.15 -11.05
C THR A 249 5.00 -12.05 -10.97
N LEU A 250 5.57 -10.85 -11.02
CA LEU A 250 7.02 -10.67 -10.88
C LEU A 250 7.50 -11.08 -9.49
N ARG A 251 8.69 -11.68 -9.43
CA ARG A 251 9.33 -12.13 -8.20
C ARG A 251 10.42 -11.14 -7.81
N SER A 252 10.57 -10.89 -6.51
CA SER A 252 11.58 -9.96 -5.97
C SER A 252 13.01 -10.29 -6.37
N CYS A 253 13.32 -11.57 -6.62
CA CYS A 253 14.63 -12.04 -7.05
C CYS A 253 14.93 -11.81 -8.54
N ASP A 254 13.90 -11.54 -9.35
CA ASP A 254 14.06 -11.25 -10.78
C ASP A 254 14.26 -9.74 -11.04
N LEU A 255 13.94 -8.91 -10.05
CA LEU A 255 14.03 -7.45 -10.12
C LEU A 255 15.45 -6.95 -9.86
N LEU A 256 15.76 -5.77 -10.37
CA LEU A 256 16.98 -5.06 -9.98
C LEU A 256 16.79 -4.35 -8.64
N ARG A 257 17.91 -4.11 -7.95
CA ARG A 257 17.97 -3.28 -6.73
C ARG A 257 17.31 -1.91 -6.90
N SER A 258 17.34 -1.36 -8.11
CA SER A 258 16.72 -0.08 -8.45
C SER A 258 15.18 -0.14 -8.51
N SER A 259 14.54 -1.28 -8.26
CA SER A 259 13.07 -1.40 -8.25
C SER A 259 12.48 -1.02 -6.90
N TRP A 260 11.52 -0.10 -6.90
CA TRP A 260 10.95 0.48 -5.69
C TRP A 260 9.50 0.91 -5.90
N PHE A 261 8.79 1.10 -4.80
CA PHE A 261 7.50 1.79 -4.80
C PHE A 261 7.40 2.73 -3.60
N SER A 262 6.46 3.67 -3.68
CA SER A 262 6.21 4.67 -2.67
C SER A 262 4.72 4.77 -2.36
N VAL A 263 4.42 4.95 -1.08
CA VAL A 263 3.05 5.03 -0.55
C VAL A 263 2.87 6.36 0.18
N ALA A 264 1.83 7.10 -0.17
CA ALA A 264 1.39 8.28 0.54
C ALA A 264 0.34 7.89 1.58
N TRP A 265 0.53 8.34 2.82
CA TRP A 265 -0.29 8.01 3.98
C TRP A 265 -0.97 9.26 4.51
N TYR A 266 -2.30 9.26 4.49
CA TYR A 266 -3.13 10.38 4.95
C TYR A 266 -3.95 9.98 6.18
N PRO A 267 -3.98 10.81 7.24
CA PRO A 267 -4.75 10.51 8.44
C PRO A 267 -6.26 10.59 8.15
N ILE A 268 -7.03 9.61 8.65
CA ILE A 268 -8.48 9.51 8.42
C ILE A 268 -9.27 9.88 9.69
N TYR A 269 -9.03 9.17 10.78
CA TYR A 269 -9.69 9.34 12.07
C TYR A 269 -8.85 8.70 13.18
N ARG A 270 -9.27 8.88 14.44
CA ARG A 270 -8.60 8.26 15.58
C ARG A 270 -9.55 7.76 16.66
N ILE A 271 -9.09 6.77 17.43
CA ILE A 271 -9.85 6.14 18.51
C ILE A 271 -8.97 6.06 19.78
N PRO A 272 -9.38 6.64 20.91
CA PRO A 272 -10.54 7.51 21.09
C PRO A 272 -10.38 8.86 20.36
N THR A 273 -11.49 9.47 19.94
CA THR A 273 -11.47 10.72 19.17
C THR A 273 -10.86 11.89 19.97
N GLY A 274 -10.86 11.84 21.30
CA GLY A 274 -10.25 12.84 22.19
C GLY A 274 -10.83 14.26 22.01
N PRO A 275 -10.43 15.23 22.84
CA PRO A 275 -10.97 16.59 22.77
C PRO A 275 -10.40 17.46 21.62
N THR A 276 -9.22 17.17 21.07
CA THR A 276 -8.55 18.02 20.06
C THR A 276 -8.03 17.25 18.84
N LEU A 277 -8.73 17.28 17.69
CA LEU A 277 -8.29 16.61 16.45
C LEU A 277 -7.07 17.27 15.77
N LYS A 278 -6.77 18.53 16.08
CA LYS A 278 -5.85 19.39 15.30
C LYS A 278 -4.36 19.06 15.37
N ASP A 279 -3.97 18.06 16.16
CA ASP A 279 -2.57 17.82 16.48
C ASP A 279 -1.97 16.62 15.74
N LEU A 280 -2.76 15.86 14.96
CA LEU A 280 -2.33 14.62 14.28
C LEU A 280 -2.60 14.64 12.77
N ASP A 281 -2.33 15.77 12.13
CA ASP A 281 -2.51 15.93 10.66
C ASP A 281 -1.25 15.55 9.87
N ALA A 282 -0.28 14.88 10.50
CA ALA A 282 0.97 14.53 9.84
C ALA A 282 0.72 13.48 8.75
N CYS A 283 1.12 13.80 7.53
CA CYS A 283 1.11 12.87 6.40
C CYS A 283 2.51 12.33 6.19
N PHE A 284 2.60 11.11 5.67
CA PHE A 284 3.89 10.46 5.40
C PHE A 284 3.95 9.95 3.97
N LEU A 285 5.15 9.96 3.41
CA LEU A 285 5.46 9.38 2.12
C LEU A 285 6.60 8.39 2.33
N THR A 286 6.29 7.09 2.24
CA THR A 286 7.26 6.01 2.49
C THR A 286 7.80 5.44 1.19
N TYR A 287 9.00 4.86 1.23
CA TYR A 287 9.65 4.20 0.10
C TYR A 287 10.10 2.80 0.51
N HIS A 288 9.85 1.83 -0.37
CA HIS A 288 10.08 0.41 -0.13
C HIS A 288 10.80 -0.23 -1.32
N SER A 289 11.75 -1.12 -1.03
CA SER A 289 12.48 -1.90 -2.05
C SER A 289 11.62 -3.06 -2.52
N LEU A 290 11.58 -3.30 -3.83
CA LEU A 290 10.95 -4.48 -4.42
C LEU A 290 11.95 -5.64 -4.63
N HIS A 291 13.25 -5.37 -4.51
CA HIS A 291 14.29 -6.36 -4.65
C HIS A 291 14.66 -7.00 -3.29
N THR A 292 14.82 -8.32 -3.29
CA THR A 292 15.37 -9.08 -2.16
C THR A 292 16.88 -9.22 -2.30
N SER A 293 17.64 -8.63 -1.36
CA SER A 293 19.09 -8.80 -1.32
C SER A 293 19.48 -10.23 -0.96
N PHE A 294 20.27 -10.86 -1.83
CA PHE A 294 20.96 -12.10 -1.53
C PHE A 294 22.02 -11.84 -0.43
N GLY A 295 21.71 -12.22 0.80
CA GLY A 295 22.64 -12.16 1.94
C GLY A 295 22.66 -10.84 2.69
N GLY A 296 21.79 -10.70 3.70
CA GLY A 296 22.00 -9.73 4.76
C GLY A 296 23.01 -10.28 5.78
N GLU A 297 24.23 -9.74 5.79
CA GLU A 297 25.10 -9.77 6.95
C GLU A 297 24.40 -9.00 8.08
N GLY A 298 23.74 -9.69 9.00
CA GLY A 298 23.08 -9.03 10.13
C GLY A 298 22.08 -9.87 10.93
N SER A 299 21.55 -10.96 10.36
CA SER A 299 20.79 -11.93 11.15
C SER A 299 21.66 -13.16 11.42
N GLU A 300 22.39 -13.15 12.53
CA GLU A 300 22.86 -14.37 13.20
C GLU A 300 21.64 -15.14 13.75
N GLN A 301 20.78 -15.61 12.86
CA GLN A 301 19.92 -16.73 13.14
C GLN A 301 20.46 -17.87 12.28
N SER A 302 21.34 -18.65 12.91
CA SER A 302 21.73 -19.98 12.47
C SER A 302 20.46 -20.73 12.05
N MET A 303 20.23 -20.86 10.75
CA MET A 303 19.13 -21.65 10.22
C MET A 303 19.45 -23.12 10.46
N SER A 304 18.99 -23.63 11.60
CA SER A 304 18.87 -25.07 11.84
C SER A 304 18.03 -25.67 10.73
N LEU A 305 18.61 -26.64 10.04
CA LEU A 305 18.05 -27.42 8.93
C LEU A 305 16.81 -28.21 9.41
N THR A 306 15.69 -27.51 9.50
CA THR A 306 14.39 -28.03 9.92
C THR A 306 13.38 -27.47 8.92
N GLN A 307 12.47 -28.33 8.46
CA GLN A 307 11.50 -28.12 7.38
C GLN A 307 10.98 -26.68 7.20
N PRO A 308 10.61 -26.27 5.96
CA PRO A 308 9.95 -24.98 5.73
C PRO A 308 8.73 -24.90 6.63
N ARG A 309 8.77 -24.02 7.64
CA ARG A 309 7.57 -23.71 8.40
C ARG A 309 6.66 -22.93 7.48
N GLU A 310 5.38 -23.28 7.45
CA GLU A 310 4.32 -22.64 6.64
C GLU A 310 4.05 -21.16 7.01
N SER A 311 5.01 -20.45 7.61
CA SER A 311 4.78 -19.11 8.18
C SER A 311 6.03 -18.22 8.19
N GLU A 312 7.01 -18.47 7.33
CA GLU A 312 8.11 -17.51 7.18
C GLU A 312 7.61 -16.31 6.38
N LYS A 313 7.70 -15.11 6.97
CA LYS A 313 7.26 -13.86 6.35
C LYS A 313 8.45 -12.95 6.12
N MET A 314 8.43 -12.24 5.01
CA MET A 314 9.34 -11.14 4.72
C MET A 314 8.69 -9.80 5.05
N SER A 315 9.41 -8.93 5.74
CA SER A 315 9.04 -7.53 5.87
C SER A 315 9.68 -6.71 4.76
N LEU A 316 8.96 -5.71 4.26
CA LEU A 316 9.51 -4.71 3.34
C LEU A 316 9.66 -3.37 4.09
N PRO A 317 10.74 -3.20 4.88
CA PRO A 317 10.90 -2.02 5.70
C PRO A 317 11.01 -0.75 4.86
N VAL A 318 10.59 0.36 5.46
CA VAL A 318 10.75 1.69 4.88
C VAL A 318 12.23 2.04 4.81
N PHE A 319 12.78 2.25 3.61
CA PHE A 319 14.16 2.72 3.45
C PHE A 319 14.26 4.24 3.31
N GLY A 320 13.15 4.91 2.99
CA GLY A 320 13.08 6.36 2.82
C GLY A 320 11.74 6.94 3.25
N LEU A 321 11.75 8.19 3.73
CA LEU A 321 10.56 8.85 4.29
C LEU A 321 10.57 10.35 4.00
N ALA A 322 9.45 10.91 3.53
CA ALA A 322 9.17 12.34 3.64
C ALA A 322 7.91 12.55 4.49
N SER A 323 7.80 13.71 5.14
CA SER A 323 6.67 14.01 6.02
C SER A 323 6.17 15.44 5.81
N TYR A 324 4.85 15.61 5.87
CA TYR A 324 4.17 16.88 5.74
C TYR A 324 3.34 17.14 7.01
N LYS A 325 3.30 18.40 7.47
CA LYS A 325 2.69 18.79 8.77
C LYS A 325 3.26 18.02 9.98
N PHE A 326 4.49 17.55 9.88
CA PHE A 326 5.17 16.79 10.93
C PHE A 326 5.52 17.68 12.13
N ARG A 327 4.98 17.35 13.30
CA ARG A 327 5.29 18.05 14.57
C ARG A 327 6.25 17.23 15.42
N GLY A 328 7.53 17.61 15.43
CA GLY A 328 8.59 16.86 16.10
C GLY A 328 8.30 16.54 17.58
N SER A 329 7.68 17.44 18.33
CA SER A 329 7.33 17.19 19.75
C SER A 329 6.36 16.04 19.97
N LEU A 330 5.54 15.68 18.98
CA LEU A 330 4.57 14.59 19.07
C LEU A 330 5.13 13.28 18.53
N TRP A 331 5.91 13.35 17.44
CA TRP A 331 6.37 12.18 16.72
C TRP A 331 7.73 11.67 17.23
N THR A 332 8.57 12.59 17.69
CA THR A 332 9.94 12.34 18.15
C THR A 332 10.23 13.03 19.48
N PRO A 333 9.53 12.68 20.58
CA PRO A 333 9.60 13.38 21.86
C PRO A 333 10.97 13.25 22.55
N ILE A 334 11.78 12.23 22.21
CA ILE A 334 13.07 11.96 22.86
C ILE A 334 14.21 12.80 22.24
N GLY A 335 13.93 13.57 21.17
CA GLY A 335 14.76 14.71 20.74
C GLY A 335 16.08 14.38 20.03
N GLY A 336 16.68 13.21 20.27
CA GLY A 336 18.02 12.86 19.77
C GLY A 336 18.03 11.91 18.58
N SER A 337 17.91 10.61 18.86
CA SER A 337 18.04 9.53 17.86
C SER A 337 16.94 9.56 16.81
N GLU A 338 15.71 9.87 17.20
CA GLU A 338 14.54 9.81 16.32
C GLU A 338 14.50 10.95 15.31
N HIS A 339 14.95 12.16 15.71
CA HIS A 339 15.14 13.27 14.77
C HIS A 339 16.22 12.93 13.73
N GLN A 340 17.27 12.22 14.16
CA GLN A 340 18.29 11.72 13.24
C GLN A 340 17.73 10.66 12.30
N LEU A 341 16.82 9.78 12.78
CA LEU A 341 16.15 8.79 11.95
C LEU A 341 15.30 9.44 10.85
N VAL A 342 14.43 10.40 11.19
CA VAL A 342 13.63 11.14 10.19
C VAL A 342 14.54 11.79 9.15
N LYS A 343 15.61 12.45 9.60
CA LYS A 343 16.58 13.10 8.71
C LYS A 343 17.30 12.09 7.82
N SER A 344 17.68 10.94 8.36
CA SER A 344 18.35 9.86 7.63
C SER A 344 17.44 9.29 6.55
N LEU A 345 16.19 8.94 6.89
CA LEU A 345 15.21 8.42 5.95
C LEU A 345 14.84 9.44 4.87
N PHE A 346 14.74 10.73 5.23
CA PHE A 346 14.54 11.79 4.24
C PHE A 346 15.71 11.89 3.27
N GLN A 347 16.94 11.90 3.77
CA GLN A 347 18.13 11.91 2.93
C GLN A 347 18.26 10.65 2.07
N ALA A 348 17.83 9.49 2.57
CA ALA A 348 17.81 8.24 1.81
C ALA A 348 16.82 8.33 0.63
N ALA A 349 15.60 8.82 0.87
CA ALA A 349 14.62 9.05 -0.18
C ALA A 349 15.13 10.06 -1.23
N ASP A 350 15.67 11.20 -0.78
CA ASP A 350 16.20 12.24 -1.67
C ASP A 350 17.33 11.71 -2.56
N LYS A 351 18.33 11.05 -1.96
CA LYS A 351 19.45 10.45 -2.70
C LYS A 351 18.99 9.37 -3.66
N TRP A 352 18.02 8.55 -3.27
CA TRP A 352 17.46 7.50 -4.11
C TRP A 352 16.82 8.07 -5.38
N LEU A 353 15.94 9.06 -5.22
CA LEU A 353 15.28 9.73 -6.35
C LEU A 353 16.28 10.40 -7.29
N HIS A 354 17.33 11.04 -6.75
CA HIS A 354 18.42 11.60 -7.55
C HIS A 354 19.20 10.52 -8.32
N SER A 355 19.49 9.37 -7.69
CA SER A 355 20.19 8.26 -8.32
C SER A 355 19.39 7.59 -9.43
N CYS A 356 18.05 7.55 -9.30
CA CYS A 356 17.16 7.04 -10.33
C CYS A 356 16.81 8.09 -11.40
N HIS A 357 17.26 9.33 -11.24
CA HIS A 357 16.90 10.48 -12.09
C HIS A 357 15.38 10.70 -12.21
N VAL A 358 14.65 10.55 -11.10
CA VAL A 358 13.17 10.63 -11.06
C VAL A 358 12.71 11.94 -10.43
N SER A 359 11.78 12.62 -11.10
CA SER A 359 11.03 13.73 -10.52
C SER A 359 9.71 13.22 -9.94
N HIS A 360 9.68 12.97 -8.63
CA HIS A 360 8.51 12.44 -7.94
C HIS A 360 7.60 13.59 -7.43
N PRO A 361 6.38 13.78 -7.97
CA PRO A 361 5.54 14.93 -7.64
C PRO A 361 5.18 15.02 -6.15
N ASP A 362 4.87 13.89 -5.52
CA ASP A 362 4.56 13.85 -4.10
C ASP A 362 5.78 14.15 -3.23
N PHE A 363 6.96 13.66 -3.58
CA PHE A 363 8.16 14.04 -2.83
C PHE A 363 8.34 15.56 -2.83
N LEU A 364 8.17 16.21 -3.99
CA LEU A 364 8.24 17.66 -4.13
C LEU A 364 7.15 18.36 -3.32
N PHE A 365 5.94 17.82 -3.27
CA PHE A 365 4.86 18.35 -2.45
C PHE A 365 5.17 18.26 -0.95
N PHE A 366 5.61 17.09 -0.46
CA PHE A 366 5.94 16.87 0.94
C PHE A 366 7.16 17.70 1.40
N CYS A 367 8.03 18.09 0.48
CA CYS A 367 9.14 19.02 0.76
C CYS A 367 8.70 20.48 0.94
N ARG A 368 7.50 20.87 0.49
CA ARG A 368 6.98 22.23 0.65
C ARG A 368 6.49 22.42 2.09
N ARG A 369 7.24 23.21 2.86
CA ARG A 369 6.94 23.53 4.27
C ARG A 369 5.74 24.45 4.42
#